data_AF-A2WLV2-F1
#
_entry.id   AF-A2WLV2-F1
#
_cell.length_a   1.000
_cell.length_b   1.000
_cell.length_c   1.000
_cell.angle_alpha   90.00
_cell.angle_beta   90.00
_cell.angle_gamma   90.00
#
_symmetry.space_group_name_H-M   'P 1'
#
loop_
_entity.id
_entity.type
_entity.pdbx_description
1 polymer ?
#
loop_
_entity_poly.entity_id
_entity_poly.type
_entity_poly.pdbx_seq_one_letter_code
_entity_poly.pdbx_strand_id
1 'polypeptide(L)'
;MACILPTAASLSSLERGREMHAYAVRRGYLEDNFVANALVDMYVKCGALLLARRLFDMLTNKNLISWTIMIAGYGMHGRGRDAIALFEQMKGSGIQPDAGSFSAILYACSHSGLRDEGWRFFNAMRNEHRIEPKLKHYACMVDLLCHTGNLKEAYEFIETMPIEPDSSIWVSLLRGCRIHRNVKLAEKVAEMVFELEPENTGYYVLLANIYAEAERWEAVRKLKNKVGGRGLRENTGCSWIEVRGKAHIFFAENRNHPQGMRIAEFLDDVARRMQEEGHDPKKKYALMGADDAVHDEALCGHSSKLAVAFGVLNLSQGRPIRVTKNSRVCSHCHEAAKFISKMCGREIILRDSNRFHHFEEGRCSCRGYW
;
A
#
# COMPACT_ATOMS: atom_id res chain seq x y z
N MET A 1 -4.61 26.98 -6.15
CA MET A 1 -3.39 26.13 -6.12
C MET A 1 -3.50 24.99 -5.14
N ALA A 2 -3.89 25.26 -3.88
CA ALA A 2 -4.14 24.21 -2.88
C ALA A 2 -5.15 23.13 -3.32
N CYS A 3 -6.11 23.45 -4.19
CA CYS A 3 -7.09 22.47 -4.70
C CYS A 3 -6.57 21.57 -5.83
N ILE A 4 -5.47 21.93 -6.51
CA ILE A 4 -4.94 21.19 -7.68
C ILE A 4 -3.74 20.32 -7.28
N LEU A 5 -3.00 20.69 -6.24
CA LEU A 5 -1.92 19.84 -5.70
C LEU A 5 -2.41 18.44 -5.25
N PRO A 6 -3.59 18.29 -4.63
CA PRO A 6 -4.16 16.99 -4.31
C PRO A 6 -4.43 16.11 -5.53
N THR A 7 -4.74 16.69 -6.71
CA THR A 7 -4.95 15.89 -7.93
C THR A 7 -3.64 15.39 -8.50
N ALA A 8 -2.58 16.22 -8.48
CA ALA A 8 -1.23 15.75 -8.80
C ALA A 8 -0.77 14.64 -7.83
N ALA A 9 -1.09 14.80 -6.54
CA ALA A 9 -0.79 13.82 -5.50
C ALA A 9 -1.57 12.51 -5.65
N SER A 10 -2.85 12.55 -6.04
CA SER A 10 -3.67 11.34 -6.24
C SER A 10 -3.29 10.58 -7.51
N LEU A 11 -2.93 11.30 -8.58
CA LEU A 11 -2.45 10.73 -9.83
C LEU A 11 -0.96 10.36 -9.81
N SER A 12 -0.26 10.67 -8.72
CA SER A 12 1.20 10.50 -8.58
C SER A 12 2.00 11.18 -9.71
N SER A 13 1.51 12.32 -10.22
CA SER A 13 2.14 13.06 -11.33
C SER A 13 3.17 14.06 -10.81
N LEU A 14 4.40 13.55 -10.64
CA LEU A 14 5.51 14.31 -10.06
C LEU A 14 5.92 15.51 -10.91
N GLU A 15 5.93 15.40 -12.25
CA GLU A 15 6.38 16.50 -13.11
C GLU A 15 5.39 17.68 -13.07
N ARG A 16 4.08 17.39 -13.11
CA ARG A 16 3.04 18.42 -12.91
C ARG A 16 3.11 19.04 -11.52
N GLY A 17 3.38 18.23 -10.49
CA GLY A 17 3.64 18.71 -9.14
C GLY A 17 4.83 19.69 -9.07
N ARG A 18 5.91 19.44 -9.82
CA ARG A 18 7.07 20.34 -9.91
C ARG A 18 6.75 21.63 -10.63
N GLU A 19 5.98 21.59 -11.72
CA GLU A 19 5.51 22.80 -12.42
C GLU A 19 4.70 23.69 -11.46
N MET A 20 3.79 23.09 -10.68
CA MET A 20 2.99 23.79 -9.67
C MET A 20 3.86 24.37 -8.56
N HIS A 21 4.85 23.62 -8.06
CA HIS A 21 5.79 24.11 -7.06
C HIS A 21 6.60 25.31 -7.58
N ALA A 22 7.14 25.22 -8.80
CA ALA A 22 7.89 26.32 -9.40
C ALA A 22 7.03 27.59 -9.53
N TYR A 23 5.76 27.43 -9.91
CA TYR A 23 4.81 28.55 -9.95
C TYR A 23 4.52 29.12 -8.55
N ALA A 24 4.36 28.27 -7.53
CA ALA A 24 4.17 28.71 -6.14
C ALA A 24 5.34 29.56 -5.63
N VAL A 25 6.58 29.13 -5.90
CA VAL A 25 7.81 29.85 -5.56
C VAL A 25 7.82 31.23 -6.22
N ARG A 26 7.56 31.30 -7.54
CA ARG A 26 7.56 32.57 -8.29
C ARG A 26 6.52 33.58 -7.81
N ARG A 27 5.42 33.10 -7.22
CA ARG A 27 4.34 33.94 -6.70
C ARG A 27 4.47 34.24 -5.19
N GLY A 28 5.49 33.72 -4.52
CA GLY A 28 5.69 33.92 -3.08
C GLY A 28 4.71 33.16 -2.20
N TYR A 29 4.05 32.12 -2.70
CA TYR A 29 3.02 31.39 -1.95
C TYR A 29 3.56 30.36 -0.94
N LEU A 30 4.88 30.21 -0.82
CA LEU A 30 5.47 29.27 0.15
C LEU A 30 5.34 29.72 1.60
N GLU A 31 5.04 31.00 1.85
CA GLU A 31 4.76 31.51 3.20
C GLU A 31 3.37 31.11 3.69
N ASP A 32 2.46 30.74 2.79
CA ASP A 32 1.15 30.21 3.13
C ASP A 32 1.28 28.73 3.54
N ASN A 33 0.97 28.45 4.81
CA ASN A 33 1.06 27.11 5.37
C ASN A 33 0.16 26.07 4.66
N PHE A 34 -0.98 26.47 4.10
CA PHE A 34 -1.83 25.55 3.33
C PHE A 34 -1.15 25.14 2.02
N VAL A 35 -0.55 26.09 1.30
CA VAL A 35 0.18 25.81 0.05
C VAL A 35 1.44 25.00 0.33
N ALA A 36 2.22 25.40 1.34
CA ALA A 36 3.42 24.68 1.77
C ALA A 36 3.11 23.22 2.15
N ASN A 37 2.09 23.01 3.00
CA ASN A 37 1.68 21.68 3.43
C ASN A 37 1.17 20.82 2.27
N ALA A 38 0.39 21.41 1.36
CA ALA A 38 -0.09 20.69 0.17
C ALA A 38 1.06 20.29 -0.78
N LEU A 39 2.11 21.11 -0.88
CA LEU A 39 3.30 20.77 -1.67
C LEU A 39 4.11 19.63 -1.03
N VAL A 40 4.31 19.67 0.30
CA VAL A 40 4.97 18.56 1.03
C VAL A 40 4.19 17.26 0.83
N ASP A 41 2.86 17.28 1.05
CA ASP A 41 1.99 16.12 0.86
C ASP A 41 2.02 15.60 -0.59
N MET A 42 2.03 16.50 -1.58
CA MET A 42 2.15 16.13 -2.99
C MET A 42 3.46 15.39 -3.26
N TYR A 43 4.61 15.90 -2.78
CA TYR A 43 5.89 15.22 -2.98
C TYR A 43 5.94 13.84 -2.30
N VAL A 44 5.38 13.73 -1.09
CA VAL A 44 5.22 12.45 -0.39
C VAL A 44 4.42 11.47 -1.26
N LYS A 45 3.21 11.85 -1.68
CA LYS A 45 2.29 10.99 -2.44
C LYS A 45 2.71 10.74 -3.89
N CYS A 46 3.67 11.51 -4.42
CA CYS A 46 4.33 11.25 -5.70
C CYS A 46 5.57 10.35 -5.58
N GLY A 47 5.87 9.81 -4.39
CA GLY A 47 7.01 8.92 -4.18
C GLY A 47 8.35 9.65 -4.13
N ALA A 48 8.35 10.98 -3.94
CA ALA A 48 9.55 11.83 -3.91
C ALA A 48 9.87 12.29 -2.47
N LEU A 49 9.97 11.33 -1.55
CA LEU A 49 10.11 11.56 -0.11
C LEU A 49 11.29 12.47 0.26
N LEU A 50 12.43 12.34 -0.42
CA LEU A 50 13.60 13.20 -0.18
C LEU A 50 13.30 14.67 -0.52
N LEU A 51 12.54 14.93 -1.58
CA LEU A 51 12.14 16.29 -1.94
C LEU A 51 11.11 16.84 -0.95
N ALA A 52 10.18 15.99 -0.50
CA ALA A 52 9.23 16.37 0.56
C ALA A 52 9.95 16.78 1.85
N ARG A 53 10.94 15.98 2.28
CA ARG A 53 11.78 16.26 3.45
C ARG A 53 12.50 17.60 3.32
N ARG A 54 13.19 17.82 2.20
CA ARG A 54 13.90 19.09 1.93
C ARG A 54 12.96 20.29 1.97
N LEU A 55 11.78 20.18 1.34
CA LEU A 55 10.79 21.26 1.37
C LEU A 55 10.30 21.50 2.80
N PHE A 56 9.97 20.44 3.54
CA PHE A 56 9.59 20.53 4.94
C PHE A 56 10.68 21.25 5.75
N ASP A 57 11.94 20.89 5.60
CA ASP A 57 13.06 21.50 6.33
C ASP A 57 13.18 22.99 6.07
N MET A 58 12.96 23.42 4.82
CA MET A 58 12.98 24.83 4.41
C MET A 58 11.79 25.66 4.92
N LEU A 59 10.70 25.05 5.40
CA LEU A 59 9.56 25.81 5.91
C LEU A 59 9.96 26.60 7.15
N THR A 60 9.77 27.92 7.12
CA THR A 60 10.07 28.81 8.25
C THR A 60 9.09 28.62 9.40
N ASN A 61 7.81 28.40 9.10
CA ASN A 61 6.73 28.27 10.08
C ASN A 61 6.07 26.88 10.02
N LYS A 62 6.72 25.85 10.58
CA LYS A 62 6.15 24.49 10.62
C LYS A 62 5.03 24.42 11.67
N ASN A 63 3.82 24.06 11.25
CA ASN A 63 2.70 23.81 12.15
C ASN A 63 2.45 22.31 12.33
N LEU A 64 1.54 21.93 13.23
CA LEU A 64 1.18 20.52 13.51
C LEU A 64 0.85 19.72 12.24
N ILE A 65 0.20 20.36 11.27
CA ILE A 65 -0.15 19.73 9.99
C ILE A 65 1.11 19.40 9.17
N SER A 66 2.07 20.33 9.08
CA SER A 66 3.35 20.09 8.40
C SER A 66 4.05 18.84 8.96
N TRP A 67 4.15 18.75 10.29
CA TRP A 67 4.78 17.62 10.98
C TRP A 67 4.03 16.33 10.72
N THR A 68 2.70 16.35 10.86
CA THR A 68 1.84 15.18 10.68
C THR A 68 1.92 14.61 9.26
N ILE A 69 1.90 15.47 8.24
CA ILE A 69 2.06 15.06 6.82
C ILE A 69 3.38 14.32 6.62
N MET A 70 4.48 14.85 7.16
CA MET A 70 5.79 14.27 6.95
C MET A 70 6.00 12.99 7.77
N ILE A 71 5.44 12.89 8.98
CA ILE A 71 5.42 11.67 9.80
C ILE A 71 4.63 10.57 9.09
N ALA A 72 3.42 10.88 8.60
CA ALA A 72 2.61 9.96 7.80
C ALA A 72 3.35 9.57 6.50
N GLY A 73 4.05 10.51 5.88
CA GLY A 73 4.90 10.29 4.72
C GLY A 73 6.00 9.28 4.96
N TYR A 74 6.71 9.39 6.08
CA TYR A 74 7.66 8.35 6.48
C TYR A 74 6.99 6.99 6.68
N GLY A 75 5.81 6.96 7.32
CA GLY A 75 5.03 5.73 7.46
C GLY A 75 4.69 5.07 6.11
N MET A 76 4.18 5.86 5.15
CA MET A 76 3.78 5.37 3.82
C MET A 76 4.97 4.78 3.06
N HIS A 77 6.18 5.21 3.39
CA HIS A 77 7.43 4.74 2.76
C HIS A 77 8.15 3.65 3.56
N GLY A 78 7.56 3.14 4.66
CA GLY A 78 8.18 2.11 5.50
C GLY A 78 9.37 2.62 6.33
N ARG A 79 9.41 3.92 6.61
CA ARG A 79 10.49 4.60 7.33
C ARG A 79 10.09 4.91 8.79
N GLY A 80 9.57 3.90 9.50
CA GLY A 80 8.98 4.09 10.83
C GLY A 80 9.93 4.69 11.88
N ARG A 81 11.22 4.33 11.86
CA ARG A 81 12.22 4.92 12.78
C ARG A 81 12.42 6.42 12.52
N ASP A 82 12.43 6.85 11.26
CA ASP A 82 12.50 8.28 10.92
C ASP A 82 11.21 9.01 11.31
N ALA A 83 10.05 8.35 11.19
CA ALA A 83 8.77 8.89 11.66
C ALA A 83 8.78 9.13 13.18
N ILE A 84 9.33 8.19 13.96
CA ILE A 84 9.48 8.31 15.41
C ILE A 84 10.41 9.46 15.77
N ALA A 85 11.59 9.53 15.16
CA ALA A 85 12.54 10.62 15.40
C ALA A 85 11.89 11.99 15.09
N LEU A 86 11.12 12.07 14.00
CA LEU A 86 10.42 13.30 13.62
C LEU A 86 9.27 13.67 14.57
N PHE A 87 8.55 12.67 15.10
CA PHE A 87 7.49 12.90 16.11
C PHE A 87 8.08 13.44 17.42
N GLU A 88 9.21 12.91 17.87
CA GLU A 88 9.89 13.44 19.07
C GLU A 88 10.47 14.84 18.81
N GLN A 89 10.98 15.12 17.60
CA GLN A 89 11.42 16.47 17.21
C GLN A 89 10.25 17.48 17.20
N MET A 90 9.06 17.06 16.74
CA MET A 90 7.83 17.87 16.79
C MET A 90 7.53 18.28 18.24
N LYS A 91 7.54 17.32 19.17
CA LYS A 91 7.36 17.58 20.61
C LYS A 91 8.43 18.50 21.19
N GLY A 92 9.70 18.25 20.86
CA GLY A 92 10.83 19.09 21.28
C GLY A 92 10.77 20.52 20.74
N SER A 93 10.02 20.74 19.65
CA SER A 93 9.75 22.08 19.09
C SER A 93 8.53 22.77 19.75
N GLY A 94 7.99 22.21 20.84
CA GLY A 94 6.84 22.75 21.56
C GLY A 94 5.48 22.51 20.89
N ILE A 95 5.43 21.76 19.78
CA ILE A 95 4.18 21.45 19.08
C ILE A 95 3.50 20.26 19.77
N GLN A 96 2.28 20.49 20.25
CA GLN A 96 1.50 19.46 20.92
C GLN A 96 0.91 18.46 19.93
N PRO A 97 1.12 17.14 20.13
CA PRO A 97 0.47 16.11 19.34
C PRO A 97 -1.06 16.12 19.50
N ASP A 98 -1.77 15.86 18.41
CA ASP A 98 -3.21 15.60 18.40
C ASP A 98 -3.53 14.16 17.92
N ALA A 99 -4.82 13.82 17.85
CA ALA A 99 -5.28 12.54 17.32
C ALA A 99 -4.79 12.25 15.89
N GLY A 100 -4.66 13.27 15.04
CA GLY A 100 -4.14 13.09 13.67
C GLY A 100 -2.67 12.68 13.67
N SER A 101 -1.85 13.34 14.47
CA SER A 101 -0.43 13.02 14.64
C SER A 101 -0.21 11.64 15.27
N PHE A 102 -1.06 11.24 16.23
CA PHE A 102 -1.03 9.88 16.79
C PHE A 102 -1.42 8.81 15.77
N SER A 103 -2.46 9.07 14.97
CA SER A 103 -2.81 8.20 13.83
C SER A 103 -1.62 8.04 12.87
N ALA A 104 -0.91 9.13 12.55
CA ALA A 104 0.24 9.10 11.65
C ALA A 104 1.42 8.26 12.21
N ILE A 105 1.74 8.39 13.50
CA ILE A 105 2.85 7.63 14.10
C ILE A 105 2.49 6.15 14.32
N LEU A 106 1.25 5.82 14.70
CA LEU A 106 0.79 4.44 14.82
C LEU A 106 0.78 3.74 13.45
N TYR A 107 0.32 4.44 12.42
CA TYR A 107 0.39 3.99 11.05
C TYR A 107 1.84 3.70 10.63
N ALA A 108 2.79 4.58 10.95
CA ALA A 108 4.20 4.36 10.65
C ALA A 108 4.79 3.16 11.41
N CYS A 109 4.37 2.92 12.65
CA CYS A 109 4.77 1.75 13.44
C CYS A 109 4.24 0.46 12.80
N SER A 110 2.95 0.43 12.42
CA SER A 110 2.30 -0.70 11.73
C SER A 110 3.05 -1.11 10.46
N HIS A 111 3.31 -0.15 9.56
CA HIS A 111 3.97 -0.42 8.27
C HIS A 111 5.48 -0.71 8.35
N SER A 112 6.04 -0.67 9.56
CA SER A 112 7.45 -0.95 9.85
C SER A 112 7.64 -2.09 10.87
N GLY A 113 6.54 -2.73 11.32
CA GLY A 113 6.58 -3.81 12.32
C GLY A 113 7.09 -3.40 13.69
N LEU A 114 6.94 -2.13 14.07
CA LEU A 114 7.44 -1.57 15.34
C LEU A 114 6.41 -1.76 16.46
N ARG A 115 6.25 -3.00 16.92
CA ARG A 115 5.21 -3.41 17.88
C ARG A 115 5.25 -2.63 19.19
N ASP A 116 6.42 -2.62 19.81
CA ASP A 116 6.59 -2.08 21.16
C ASP A 116 6.44 -0.55 21.15
N GLU A 117 6.96 0.10 20.11
CA GLU A 117 6.77 1.53 19.91
C GLU A 117 5.30 1.88 19.61
N GLY A 118 4.59 1.06 18.82
CA GLY A 118 3.16 1.24 18.56
C GLY A 118 2.34 1.21 19.85
N TRP A 119 2.55 0.21 20.70
CA TRP A 119 1.91 0.15 22.03
C TRP A 119 2.30 1.32 22.93
N ARG A 120 3.58 1.72 22.92
CA ARG A 120 4.05 2.90 23.66
C ARG A 120 3.28 4.15 23.26
N PHE A 121 3.16 4.43 21.96
CA PHE A 121 2.43 5.61 21.47
C PHE A 121 0.92 5.53 21.73
N PHE A 122 0.32 4.35 21.55
CA PHE A 122 -1.11 4.16 21.81
C PHE A 122 -1.46 4.42 23.28
N ASN A 123 -0.61 3.96 24.21
CA ASN A 123 -0.78 4.21 25.63
C ASN A 123 -0.45 5.66 26.02
N ALA A 124 0.61 6.24 25.46
CA ALA A 124 0.97 7.66 25.70
C ALA A 124 -0.14 8.61 25.25
N MET A 125 -0.78 8.33 24.10
CA MET A 125 -1.93 9.07 23.60
C MET A 125 -3.04 9.20 24.67
N ARG A 126 -3.35 8.11 25.36
CA ARG A 126 -4.40 8.04 26.40
C ARG A 126 -3.94 8.63 27.73
N ASN A 127 -2.78 8.20 28.20
CA ASN A 127 -2.35 8.43 29.58
C ASN A 127 -1.63 9.76 29.76
N GLU A 128 -0.79 10.15 28.79
CA GLU A 128 0.02 11.37 28.85
C GLU A 128 -0.71 12.54 28.18
N HIS A 129 -1.33 12.30 27.01
CA HIS A 129 -1.96 13.35 26.21
C HIS A 129 -3.47 13.45 26.40
N ARG A 130 -4.11 12.51 27.12
CA ARG A 130 -5.56 12.47 27.37
C ARG A 130 -6.41 12.54 26.10
N ILE A 131 -5.91 11.94 25.02
CA ILE A 131 -6.61 11.86 23.73
C ILE A 131 -7.31 10.51 23.65
N GLU A 132 -8.62 10.55 23.43
CA GLU A 132 -9.41 9.33 23.27
C GLU A 132 -9.14 8.66 21.91
N PRO A 133 -8.83 7.34 21.89
CA PRO A 133 -8.61 6.62 20.66
C PRO A 133 -9.89 6.53 19.82
N LYS A 134 -9.79 6.95 18.55
CA LYS A 134 -10.80 6.78 17.50
C LYS A 134 -10.53 5.52 16.65
N LEU A 135 -11.52 5.08 15.86
CA LEU A 135 -11.43 3.90 14.98
C LEU A 135 -10.11 3.77 14.21
N LYS A 136 -9.59 4.86 13.62
CA LYS A 136 -8.31 4.85 12.89
C LYS A 136 -7.11 4.42 13.75
N HIS A 137 -7.08 4.75 15.04
CA HIS A 137 -6.01 4.34 15.94
C HIS A 137 -6.09 2.83 16.21
N TYR A 138 -7.31 2.32 16.47
CA TYR A 138 -7.55 0.88 16.65
C TYR A 138 -7.20 0.10 15.38
N ALA A 139 -7.62 0.58 14.20
CA ALA A 139 -7.26 -0.02 12.92
C ALA A 139 -5.73 -0.12 12.74
N CYS A 140 -4.98 0.94 13.06
CA CYS A 140 -3.52 0.91 13.00
C CYS A 140 -2.90 -0.12 13.97
N MET A 141 -3.47 -0.27 15.18
CA MET A 141 -3.01 -1.25 16.16
C MET A 141 -3.35 -2.69 15.75
N VAL A 142 -4.54 -2.93 15.20
CA VAL A 142 -4.94 -4.23 14.65
C VAL A 142 -4.05 -4.59 13.48
N ASP A 143 -3.81 -3.66 12.55
CA ASP A 143 -2.86 -3.87 11.46
C ASP A 143 -1.46 -4.20 12.01
N LEU A 144 -0.96 -3.46 13.00
CA LEU A 144 0.35 -3.73 13.60
C LEU A 144 0.45 -5.16 14.16
N LEU A 145 -0.53 -5.58 14.96
CA LEU A 145 -0.58 -6.94 15.54
C LEU A 145 -0.71 -8.02 14.45
N CYS A 146 -1.46 -7.74 13.39
CA CYS A 146 -1.57 -8.64 12.24
C CYS A 146 -0.23 -8.79 11.52
N HIS A 147 0.48 -7.69 11.27
CA HIS A 147 1.78 -7.72 10.59
C HIS A 147 2.87 -8.41 11.42
N THR A 148 2.75 -8.42 12.75
CA THR A 148 3.69 -9.11 13.67
C THR A 148 3.29 -10.54 14.00
N GLY A 149 2.19 -11.05 13.42
CA GLY A 149 1.73 -12.44 13.60
C GLY A 149 0.90 -12.69 14.87
N ASN A 150 0.56 -11.66 15.63
CA ASN A 150 -0.20 -11.76 16.87
C ASN A 150 -1.71 -11.74 16.61
N LEU A 151 -2.21 -12.64 15.75
CA LEU A 151 -3.61 -12.63 15.30
C LEU A 151 -4.63 -12.83 16.44
N LYS A 152 -4.30 -13.68 17.41
CA LYS A 152 -5.16 -13.91 18.58
C LYS A 152 -5.29 -12.64 19.43
N GLU A 153 -4.16 -11.99 19.70
CA GLU A 153 -4.12 -10.71 20.42
C GLU A 153 -4.86 -9.61 19.64
N ALA A 154 -4.73 -9.58 18.31
CA ALA A 154 -5.48 -8.65 17.47
C ALA A 154 -7.00 -8.84 17.59
N TYR A 155 -7.45 -10.09 17.61
CA TYR A 155 -8.87 -10.43 17.78
C TYR A 155 -9.38 -10.03 19.18
N GLU A 156 -8.65 -10.38 20.25
CA GLU A 156 -8.96 -9.99 21.63
C GLU A 156 -8.95 -8.45 21.82
N PHE A 157 -8.03 -7.76 21.15
CA PHE A 157 -7.97 -6.31 21.17
C PHE A 157 -9.21 -5.66 20.53
N ILE A 158 -9.76 -6.25 19.46
CA ILE A 158 -11.01 -5.79 18.86
C ILE A 158 -12.19 -6.01 19.82
N GLU A 159 -12.26 -7.18 20.48
CA GLU A 159 -13.34 -7.49 21.43
C GLU A 159 -13.33 -6.57 22.67
N THR A 160 -12.17 -6.00 23.01
CA THR A 160 -12.02 -5.10 24.17
C THR A 160 -12.12 -3.62 23.81
N MET A 161 -12.43 -3.29 22.55
CA MET A 161 -12.62 -1.91 22.14
C MET A 161 -13.80 -1.26 22.85
N PRO A 162 -13.67 -0.02 23.38
CA PRO A 162 -14.78 0.72 23.98
C PRO A 162 -15.74 1.32 22.94
N ILE A 163 -15.45 1.14 21.65
CA ILE A 163 -16.24 1.62 20.52
C ILE A 163 -16.51 0.44 19.58
N GLU A 164 -17.67 0.42 18.93
CA GLU A 164 -18.03 -0.65 18.01
C GLU A 164 -17.05 -0.69 16.81
N PRO A 165 -16.47 -1.85 16.49
CA PRO A 165 -15.57 -1.99 15.36
C PRO A 165 -16.34 -1.93 14.03
N ASP A 166 -15.81 -1.17 13.08
CA ASP A 166 -16.36 -1.09 11.72
C ASP A 166 -15.80 -2.20 10.80
N SER A 167 -16.31 -2.25 9.57
CA SER A 167 -15.87 -3.21 8.55
C SER A 167 -14.36 -3.13 8.29
N SER A 168 -13.78 -1.92 8.36
CA SER A 168 -12.36 -1.70 8.08
C SER A 168 -11.45 -2.44 9.05
N ILE A 169 -11.78 -2.47 10.34
CA ILE A 169 -11.01 -3.14 11.39
C ILE A 169 -11.04 -4.67 11.21
N TRP A 170 -12.22 -5.22 10.95
CA TRP A 170 -12.36 -6.66 10.70
C TRP A 170 -11.68 -7.09 9.40
N VAL A 171 -11.74 -6.27 8.35
CA VAL A 171 -11.04 -6.51 7.08
C VAL A 171 -9.52 -6.48 7.26
N SER A 172 -9.00 -5.58 8.12
CA SER A 172 -7.59 -5.59 8.51
C SER A 172 -7.18 -6.91 9.15
N LEU A 173 -7.97 -7.44 10.08
CA LEU A 173 -7.71 -8.75 10.70
C LEU A 173 -7.86 -9.91 9.70
N LEU A 174 -8.85 -9.88 8.80
CA LEU A 174 -9.04 -10.88 7.76
C LEU A 174 -7.84 -10.95 6.81
N ARG A 175 -7.29 -9.79 6.44
CA ARG A 175 -6.03 -9.69 5.67
C ARG A 175 -4.85 -10.26 6.45
N GLY A 176 -4.75 -9.97 7.75
CA GLY A 176 -3.77 -10.59 8.64
C GLY A 176 -3.86 -12.12 8.65
N CYS A 177 -5.07 -12.66 8.69
CA CYS A 177 -5.30 -14.12 8.64
C CYS A 177 -4.80 -14.73 7.32
N ARG A 178 -4.95 -14.04 6.19
CA ARG A 178 -4.37 -14.47 4.91
C ARG A 178 -2.85 -14.53 4.97
N ILE A 179 -2.20 -13.48 5.47
CA ILE A 179 -0.73 -13.37 5.56
C ILE A 179 -0.15 -14.56 6.35
N HIS A 180 -0.76 -14.90 7.49
CA HIS A 180 -0.30 -15.98 8.36
C HIS A 180 -1.01 -17.31 8.15
N ARG A 181 -1.77 -17.45 7.06
CA ARG A 181 -2.51 -18.67 6.66
C ARG A 181 -3.42 -19.24 7.76
N ASN A 182 -3.99 -18.38 8.60
CA ASN A 182 -4.91 -18.79 9.67
C ASN A 182 -6.35 -18.83 9.16
N VAL A 183 -6.69 -19.91 8.46
CA VAL A 183 -8.01 -20.06 7.82
C VAL A 183 -9.15 -20.10 8.86
N LYS A 184 -8.92 -20.73 10.01
CA LYS A 184 -9.95 -20.86 11.05
C LYS A 184 -10.39 -19.51 11.60
N LEU A 185 -9.43 -18.63 11.89
CA LEU A 185 -9.76 -17.27 12.34
C LEU A 185 -10.36 -16.44 11.19
N ALA A 186 -9.88 -16.61 9.96
CA ALA A 186 -10.44 -15.95 8.79
C ALA A 186 -11.94 -16.22 8.62
N GLU A 187 -12.38 -17.48 8.80
CA GLU A 187 -13.80 -17.86 8.76
C GLU A 187 -14.63 -17.11 9.80
N LYS A 188 -14.15 -17.06 11.04
CA LYS A 188 -14.85 -16.34 12.12
C LYS A 188 -14.95 -14.84 11.83
N VAL A 189 -13.86 -14.23 11.39
CA VAL A 189 -13.80 -12.79 11.10
C VAL A 189 -14.63 -12.43 9.87
N ALA A 190 -14.69 -13.30 8.87
CA ALA A 190 -15.46 -13.05 7.65
C ALA A 190 -16.96 -12.92 7.93
N GLU A 191 -17.53 -13.72 8.84
CA GLU A 191 -18.94 -13.57 9.22
C GLU A 191 -19.22 -12.18 9.80
N MET A 192 -18.33 -11.63 10.66
CA MET A 192 -18.46 -10.26 11.17
C MET A 192 -18.48 -9.21 10.03
N VAL A 193 -17.61 -9.39 9.03
CA VAL A 193 -17.53 -8.48 7.88
C VAL A 193 -18.78 -8.57 7.01
N PHE A 194 -19.31 -9.79 6.79
CA PHE A 194 -20.52 -10.01 6.01
C PHE A 194 -21.77 -9.49 6.71
N GLU A 195 -21.83 -9.54 8.03
CA GLU A 195 -22.93 -8.94 8.80
C GLU A 195 -22.95 -7.41 8.67
N LEU A 196 -21.78 -6.77 8.69
CA LEU A 196 -21.68 -5.31 8.57
C LEU A 196 -21.96 -4.79 7.16
N GLU A 197 -21.47 -5.48 6.13
CA GLU A 197 -21.52 -5.04 4.73
C GLU A 197 -21.76 -6.22 3.77
N PRO A 198 -22.97 -6.81 3.75
CA PRO A 198 -23.27 -8.03 2.99
C PRO A 198 -23.19 -7.86 1.46
N GLU A 199 -23.40 -6.64 0.96
CA GLU A 199 -23.36 -6.34 -0.48
C GLU A 199 -21.92 -6.12 -1.01
N ASN A 200 -20.93 -6.06 -0.11
CA ASN A 200 -19.55 -5.80 -0.51
C ASN A 200 -18.84 -7.08 -0.97
N THR A 201 -18.94 -7.33 -2.28
CA THR A 201 -18.34 -8.46 -2.98
C THR A 201 -16.83 -8.64 -2.74
N GLY A 202 -16.11 -7.55 -2.46
CA GLY A 202 -14.66 -7.57 -2.22
C GLY A 202 -14.27 -8.44 -1.02
N TYR A 203 -15.12 -8.53 0.00
CA TYR A 203 -14.85 -9.34 1.20
C TYR A 203 -14.99 -10.84 0.93
N TYR A 204 -15.97 -11.21 0.10
CA TYR A 204 -16.13 -12.59 -0.35
C TYR A 204 -14.98 -13.02 -1.24
N VAL A 205 -14.50 -12.15 -2.12
CA VAL A 205 -13.28 -12.40 -2.93
C VAL A 205 -12.07 -12.59 -2.02
N LEU A 206 -11.91 -11.77 -0.98
CA LEU A 206 -10.81 -11.92 -0.02
C LEU A 206 -10.85 -13.27 0.70
N LEU A 207 -12.01 -13.72 1.17
CA LEU A 207 -12.15 -15.04 1.80
C LEU A 207 -11.94 -16.19 0.79
N ALA A 208 -12.45 -16.05 -0.44
CA ALA A 208 -12.20 -17.02 -1.51
C ALA A 208 -10.70 -17.20 -1.78
N ASN A 209 -9.96 -16.09 -1.81
CA ASN A 209 -8.51 -16.11 -1.98
C ASN A 209 -7.79 -16.81 -0.81
N ILE A 210 -8.24 -16.60 0.43
CA ILE A 210 -7.71 -17.31 1.60
C ILE A 210 -7.94 -18.82 1.47
N TYR A 211 -9.13 -19.24 1.04
CA TYR A 211 -9.43 -20.65 0.81
C TYR A 211 -8.60 -21.26 -0.33
N ALA A 212 -8.47 -20.55 -1.45
CA ALA A 212 -7.67 -21.01 -2.59
C ALA A 212 -6.18 -21.17 -2.21
N GLU A 213 -5.62 -20.20 -1.47
CA GLU A 213 -4.23 -20.27 -0.98
C GLU A 213 -4.00 -21.41 0.04
N ALA A 214 -5.07 -21.86 0.69
CA ALA A 214 -5.07 -23.00 1.61
C ALA A 214 -5.58 -24.31 0.94
N GLU A 215 -5.74 -24.32 -0.38
CA GLU A 215 -6.19 -25.49 -1.17
C GLU A 215 -7.58 -26.03 -0.77
N ARG A 216 -8.42 -25.18 -0.15
CA ARG A 216 -9.79 -25.53 0.28
C ARG A 216 -10.83 -25.22 -0.80
N TRP A 217 -10.71 -25.87 -1.95
CA TRP A 217 -11.56 -25.61 -3.13
C TRP A 217 -13.06 -25.84 -2.90
N GLU A 218 -13.42 -26.80 -2.06
CA GLU A 218 -14.82 -27.05 -1.70
C GLU A 218 -15.45 -25.84 -0.99
N ALA A 219 -14.67 -25.15 -0.16
CA ALA A 219 -15.11 -23.93 0.52
C ALA A 219 -15.24 -22.75 -0.46
N VAL A 220 -14.33 -22.63 -1.45
CA VAL A 220 -14.45 -21.66 -2.55
C VAL A 220 -15.74 -21.88 -3.33
N ARG A 221 -16.08 -23.13 -3.66
CA ARG A 221 -17.32 -23.46 -4.38
C ARG A 221 -18.57 -23.12 -3.58
N LYS A 222 -18.60 -23.44 -2.29
CA LYS A 222 -19.69 -23.06 -1.38
C LYS A 222 -19.86 -21.54 -1.30
N LEU A 223 -18.76 -20.80 -1.20
CA LEU A 223 -18.79 -19.33 -1.16
C LEU A 223 -19.30 -18.73 -2.48
N LYS A 224 -18.85 -19.27 -3.63
CA LYS A 224 -19.37 -18.91 -4.97
C LYS A 224 -20.88 -19.09 -5.07
N ASN A 225 -21.40 -20.20 -4.53
CA ASN A 225 -22.84 -20.48 -4.53
C ASN A 225 -23.60 -19.52 -3.61
N LYS A 226 -23.02 -19.11 -2.47
CA LYS A 226 -23.63 -18.15 -1.53
C LYS A 226 -23.80 -16.75 -2.14
N VAL A 227 -22.85 -16.30 -2.97
CA VAL A 227 -22.81 -14.91 -3.50
C VAL A 227 -23.40 -14.79 -4.91
N GLY A 228 -23.70 -15.93 -5.55
CA GLY A 228 -24.08 -15.99 -6.97
C GLY A 228 -22.86 -15.73 -7.87
N GLY A 229 -22.58 -16.61 -8.84
CA GLY A 229 -21.31 -16.67 -9.57
C GLY A 229 -20.81 -15.38 -10.27
N ARG A 230 -21.64 -14.32 -10.37
CA ARG A 230 -21.23 -13.00 -10.89
C ARG A 230 -20.64 -12.07 -9.81
N GLY A 231 -20.86 -12.35 -8.53
CA GLY A 231 -20.45 -11.49 -7.41
C GLY A 231 -19.00 -11.68 -6.93
N LEU A 232 -18.22 -12.60 -7.51
CA LEU A 232 -16.78 -12.72 -7.22
C LEU A 232 -15.88 -12.11 -8.30
N ARG A 233 -16.43 -11.27 -9.18
CA ARG A 233 -15.59 -10.50 -10.11
C ARG A 233 -14.94 -9.35 -9.36
N GLU A 234 -13.62 -9.38 -9.24
CA GLU A 234 -12.86 -8.31 -8.62
C GLU A 234 -13.04 -7.00 -9.41
N ASN A 235 -13.14 -5.86 -8.72
CA ASN A 235 -13.01 -4.55 -9.37
C ASN A 235 -11.66 -4.54 -10.11
N THR A 236 -11.67 -4.27 -11.42
CA THR A 236 -10.47 -4.32 -12.26
C THR A 236 -9.42 -3.33 -11.78
N GLY A 237 -8.44 -3.82 -11.02
CA GLY A 237 -7.32 -3.03 -10.53
C GLY A 237 -6.47 -2.54 -11.69
N CYS A 238 -6.30 -1.22 -11.81
CA CYS A 238 -5.46 -0.61 -12.83
C CYS A 238 -4.14 -0.14 -12.23
N SER A 239 -3.09 -0.20 -13.04
CA SER A 239 -1.80 0.40 -12.71
C SER A 239 -1.44 1.40 -13.79
N TRP A 240 -0.81 2.51 -13.41
CA TRP A 240 -0.37 3.52 -14.37
C TRP A 240 1.04 4.02 -14.08
N ILE A 241 1.65 4.57 -15.12
CA ILE A 241 3.00 5.12 -15.13
C ILE A 241 3.03 6.34 -16.04
N GLU A 242 3.76 7.37 -15.63
CA GLU A 242 3.99 8.57 -16.44
C GLU A 242 5.32 8.46 -17.19
N VAL A 243 5.28 8.55 -18.51
CA VAL A 243 6.47 8.55 -19.39
C VAL A 243 6.36 9.73 -20.35
N ARG A 244 7.40 10.58 -20.38
CA ARG A 244 7.47 11.77 -21.25
C ARG A 244 6.23 12.68 -21.15
N GLY A 245 5.71 12.88 -19.94
CA GLY A 245 4.54 13.74 -19.68
C GLY A 245 3.19 13.13 -20.06
N LYS A 246 3.14 11.85 -20.44
CA LYS A 246 1.92 11.11 -20.75
C LYS A 246 1.69 9.98 -19.76
N ALA A 247 0.47 9.86 -19.24
CA ALA A 247 0.06 8.74 -18.41
C ALA A 247 -0.29 7.53 -19.30
N HIS A 248 0.31 6.37 -18.99
CA HIS A 248 0.01 5.08 -19.59
C HIS A 248 -0.67 4.20 -18.56
N ILE A 249 -1.89 3.75 -18.86
CA ILE A 249 -2.74 2.97 -17.96
C ILE A 249 -2.81 1.54 -18.44
N PHE A 250 -2.63 0.61 -17.51
CA PHE A 250 -2.64 -0.83 -17.73
C PHE A 250 -3.79 -1.45 -16.95
N PHE A 251 -4.56 -2.28 -17.63
CA PHE A 251 -5.60 -3.12 -17.06
C PHE A 251 -5.19 -4.58 -17.29
N ALA A 252 -5.56 -5.46 -16.38
CA ALA A 252 -5.23 -6.88 -16.51
C ALA A 252 -5.87 -7.53 -17.74
N GLU A 253 -7.09 -7.14 -18.06
CA GLU A 253 -7.89 -7.73 -19.14
C GLU A 253 -7.59 -7.10 -20.50
N ASN A 254 -6.92 -5.94 -20.53
CA ASN A 254 -6.77 -5.16 -21.75
C ASN A 254 -5.36 -5.30 -22.33
N ARG A 255 -5.23 -6.10 -23.38
CA ARG A 255 -3.97 -6.32 -24.13
C ARG A 255 -3.70 -5.24 -25.19
N ASN A 256 -4.60 -4.28 -25.38
CA ASN A 256 -4.57 -3.31 -26.48
C ASN A 256 -3.63 -2.10 -26.25
N HIS A 257 -2.44 -2.35 -25.69
CA HIS A 257 -1.41 -1.31 -25.59
C HIS A 257 -0.54 -1.30 -26.86
N PRO A 258 -0.17 -0.13 -27.44
CA PRO A 258 0.64 -0.07 -28.67
C PRO A 258 2.00 -0.78 -28.60
N GLN A 259 2.53 -0.99 -27.40
CA GLN A 259 3.76 -1.74 -27.14
C GLN A 259 3.51 -3.11 -26.47
N GLY A 260 2.28 -3.63 -26.54
CA GLY A 260 1.88 -4.85 -25.83
C GLY A 260 2.78 -6.06 -26.11
N MET A 261 3.17 -6.25 -27.38
CA MET A 261 4.07 -7.33 -27.80
C MET A 261 5.44 -7.25 -27.11
N ARG A 262 6.09 -6.08 -27.16
CA ARG A 262 7.41 -5.86 -26.49
C ARG A 262 7.33 -6.02 -24.98
N ILE A 263 6.22 -5.61 -24.36
CA ILE A 263 5.98 -5.79 -22.93
C ILE A 263 5.85 -7.28 -22.59
N ALA A 264 5.09 -8.04 -23.40
CA ALA A 264 4.91 -9.47 -23.21
C ALA A 264 6.25 -10.22 -23.35
N GLU A 265 7.01 -9.96 -24.42
CA GLU A 265 8.33 -10.56 -24.64
C GLU A 265 9.29 -10.32 -23.46
N PHE A 266 9.30 -9.09 -22.92
CA PHE A 266 10.11 -8.78 -21.75
C PHE A 266 9.65 -9.55 -20.50
N LEU A 267 8.34 -9.66 -20.28
CA LEU A 267 7.78 -10.40 -19.14
C LEU A 267 8.00 -11.91 -19.26
N ASP A 268 7.99 -12.45 -20.48
CA ASP A 268 8.33 -13.85 -20.75
C ASP A 268 9.81 -14.13 -20.44
N ASP A 269 10.72 -13.22 -20.81
CA ASP A 269 12.14 -13.32 -20.44
C ASP A 269 12.34 -13.25 -18.91
N VAL A 270 11.63 -12.33 -18.24
CA VAL A 270 11.61 -12.26 -16.77
C VAL A 270 11.14 -13.58 -16.16
N ALA A 271 10.02 -14.12 -16.64
CA ALA A 271 9.45 -15.36 -16.12
C ALA A 271 10.39 -16.56 -16.31
N ARG A 272 11.04 -16.65 -17.47
CA ARG A 272 12.05 -17.67 -17.76
C ARG A 272 13.24 -17.59 -16.80
N ARG A 273 13.82 -16.40 -16.61
CA ARG A 273 14.97 -16.23 -15.71
C ARG A 273 14.61 -16.44 -14.24
N MET A 274 13.41 -16.07 -13.83
CA MET A 274 12.90 -16.38 -12.50
C MET A 274 12.90 -17.90 -12.26
N GLN A 275 12.45 -18.70 -13.23
CA GLN A 275 12.48 -20.16 -13.14
C GLN A 275 13.91 -20.71 -13.05
N GLU A 276 14.85 -20.17 -13.84
CA GLU A 276 16.27 -20.58 -13.83
C GLU A 276 16.94 -20.33 -12.47
N GLU A 277 16.60 -19.21 -11.80
CA GLU A 277 17.09 -18.89 -10.45
C GLU A 277 16.31 -19.62 -9.33
N GLY A 278 15.41 -20.56 -9.68
CA GLY A 278 14.62 -21.32 -8.71
C GLY A 278 13.49 -20.53 -8.05
N HIS A 279 13.23 -19.30 -8.50
CA HIS A 279 12.04 -18.52 -8.17
C HIS A 279 10.88 -19.03 -9.04
N ASP A 280 10.44 -20.26 -8.80
CA ASP A 280 9.40 -20.89 -9.61
C ASP A 280 7.99 -20.50 -9.12
N PRO A 281 7.28 -19.56 -9.79
CA PRO A 281 5.88 -19.32 -9.48
C PRO A 281 5.02 -20.55 -9.78
N LYS A 282 5.40 -21.41 -10.74
CA LYS A 282 4.68 -22.61 -11.21
C LYS A 282 4.78 -23.81 -10.28
N LYS A 283 5.76 -23.90 -9.37
CA LYS A 283 5.80 -24.96 -8.34
C LYS A 283 4.60 -24.93 -7.40
N LYS A 284 3.95 -23.78 -7.26
CA LYS A 284 2.67 -23.63 -6.56
C LYS A 284 1.47 -24.15 -7.38
N TYR A 285 1.59 -24.17 -8.72
CA TYR A 285 0.56 -24.58 -9.68
C TYR A 285 0.69 -26.02 -10.16
N ALA A 286 1.84 -26.67 -10.03
CA ALA A 286 1.98 -28.10 -10.34
C ALA A 286 1.10 -28.99 -9.43
N LEU A 287 0.60 -28.44 -8.32
CA LEU A 287 -0.39 -29.04 -7.41
C LEU A 287 -1.85 -28.64 -7.73
N MET A 288 -2.07 -27.69 -8.65
CA MET A 288 -3.38 -27.20 -9.05
C MET A 288 -3.70 -27.69 -10.47
N GLY A 289 -4.94 -28.12 -10.73
CA GLY A 289 -5.33 -28.57 -12.06
C GLY A 289 -5.22 -27.46 -13.12
N ALA A 290 -5.21 -27.83 -14.41
CA ALA A 290 -5.08 -26.87 -15.51
C ALA A 290 -6.21 -25.81 -15.55
N ASP A 291 -7.42 -26.14 -15.07
CA ASP A 291 -8.54 -25.18 -14.93
C ASP A 291 -8.35 -24.20 -13.75
N ASP A 292 -7.62 -24.63 -12.71
CA ASP A 292 -7.41 -23.90 -11.46
C ASP A 292 -6.30 -22.84 -11.61
N ALA A 293 -5.28 -23.12 -12.42
CA ALA A 293 -4.22 -22.15 -12.77
C ALA A 293 -4.76 -20.97 -13.60
N VAL A 294 -5.72 -21.23 -14.50
CA VAL A 294 -6.40 -20.20 -15.32
C VAL A 294 -7.29 -19.30 -14.45
N HIS A 295 -7.86 -19.83 -13.37
CA HIS A 295 -8.71 -19.07 -12.46
C HIS A 295 -7.92 -18.08 -11.58
N ASP A 296 -6.74 -18.46 -11.05
CA ASP A 296 -5.91 -17.56 -10.23
C ASP A 296 -5.29 -16.41 -11.06
N GLU A 297 -4.87 -16.69 -12.31
CA GLU A 297 -4.42 -15.65 -13.26
C GLU A 297 -5.55 -14.65 -13.62
N ALA A 298 -6.79 -15.14 -13.75
CA ALA A 298 -7.96 -14.30 -13.98
C ALA A 298 -8.37 -13.48 -12.74
N LEU A 299 -8.06 -13.95 -11.52
CA LEU A 299 -8.44 -13.31 -10.27
C LEU A 299 -7.50 -12.19 -9.82
N CYS A 300 -6.21 -12.21 -10.18
CA CYS A 300 -5.21 -11.34 -9.53
C CYS A 300 -4.81 -10.08 -10.33
N GLY A 301 -5.33 -9.93 -11.54
CA GLY A 301 -5.13 -8.79 -12.42
C GLY A 301 -3.73 -8.13 -12.38
N HIS A 302 -2.75 -8.68 -13.11
CA HIS A 302 -1.33 -8.31 -13.02
C HIS A 302 -0.92 -6.97 -13.69
N SER A 303 -1.76 -5.94 -13.59
CA SER A 303 -1.54 -4.63 -14.22
C SER A 303 -0.23 -3.96 -13.79
N SER A 304 0.26 -4.23 -12.57
CA SER A 304 1.50 -3.63 -12.07
C SER A 304 2.74 -4.15 -12.78
N LYS A 305 2.79 -5.45 -13.13
CA LYS A 305 3.93 -6.04 -13.86
C LYS A 305 4.03 -5.43 -15.25
N LEU A 306 2.89 -5.22 -15.92
CA LEU A 306 2.80 -4.55 -17.21
C LEU A 306 3.34 -3.11 -17.15
N ALA A 307 2.90 -2.34 -16.14
CA ALA A 307 3.35 -0.96 -15.96
C ALA A 307 4.85 -0.87 -15.63
N VAL A 308 5.36 -1.78 -14.79
CA VAL A 308 6.80 -1.87 -14.47
C VAL A 308 7.61 -2.22 -15.73
N ALA A 309 7.22 -3.25 -16.48
CA ALA A 309 7.87 -3.64 -17.72
C ALA A 309 7.89 -2.51 -18.75
N PHE A 310 6.76 -1.83 -18.94
CA PHE A 310 6.70 -0.64 -19.80
C PHE A 310 7.68 0.45 -19.35
N GLY A 311 7.80 0.67 -18.04
CA GLY A 311 8.77 1.60 -17.45
C GLY A 311 10.22 1.23 -17.76
N VAL A 312 10.58 -0.05 -17.64
CA VAL A 312 11.92 -0.56 -18.00
C VAL A 312 12.24 -0.25 -19.46
N LEU A 313 11.30 -0.51 -20.37
CA LEU A 313 11.48 -0.39 -21.81
C LEU A 313 11.53 1.07 -22.32
N ASN A 314 10.92 2.02 -21.61
CA ASN A 314 10.70 3.38 -22.12
C ASN A 314 11.39 4.49 -21.33
N LEU A 315 11.86 4.23 -20.10
CA LEU A 315 12.59 5.21 -19.29
C LEU A 315 14.10 5.00 -19.42
N SER A 316 14.85 6.10 -19.49
CA SER A 316 16.32 6.11 -19.53
C SER A 316 16.95 5.35 -18.35
N GLN A 317 18.11 4.76 -18.59
CA GLN A 317 18.92 4.11 -17.55
C GLN A 317 19.20 5.08 -16.39
N GLY A 318 19.14 4.60 -15.15
CA GLY A 318 19.33 5.42 -13.94
C GLY A 318 18.09 6.20 -13.44
N ARG A 319 17.02 6.33 -14.23
CA ARG A 319 15.77 6.95 -13.74
C ARG A 319 14.93 5.92 -12.96
N PRO A 320 14.47 6.20 -11.73
CA PRO A 320 13.58 5.30 -11.00
C PRO A 320 12.25 5.13 -11.71
N ILE A 321 11.76 3.89 -11.75
CA ILE A 321 10.48 3.53 -12.37
C ILE A 321 9.38 3.77 -11.34
N ARG A 322 8.47 4.71 -11.62
CA ARG A 322 7.36 5.06 -10.71
C ARG A 322 6.05 4.51 -11.25
N VAL A 323 5.43 3.59 -10.52
CA VAL A 323 4.14 2.99 -10.87
C VAL A 323 3.17 3.24 -9.74
N THR A 324 1.91 3.53 -10.05
CA THR A 324 0.83 3.57 -9.06
C THR A 324 -0.24 2.56 -9.41
N LYS A 325 -0.78 1.89 -8.39
CA LYS A 325 -1.91 0.97 -8.45
C LYS A 325 -3.05 1.50 -7.58
N ASN A 326 -4.28 1.39 -8.05
CA ASN A 326 -5.47 1.83 -7.31
C ASN A 326 -5.94 0.83 -6.23
N SER A 327 -5.37 -0.37 -6.21
CA SER A 327 -5.62 -1.40 -5.20
C SER A 327 -4.30 -1.96 -4.67
N ARG A 328 -4.37 -2.88 -3.69
CA ARG A 328 -3.17 -3.54 -3.13
C ARG A 328 -2.44 -4.31 -4.23
N VAL A 329 -1.11 -4.26 -4.22
CA VAL A 329 -0.28 -5.05 -5.14
C VAL A 329 -0.46 -6.52 -4.78
N CYS A 330 -0.51 -7.45 -5.73
CA CYS A 330 -0.60 -8.88 -5.39
C CYS A 330 0.80 -9.47 -5.18
N SER A 331 0.89 -10.62 -4.50
CA SER A 331 2.16 -11.29 -4.17
C SER A 331 3.01 -11.53 -5.42
N HIS A 332 2.39 -12.00 -6.50
CA HIS A 332 3.08 -12.22 -7.77
C HIS A 332 3.62 -10.94 -8.40
N CYS A 333 2.87 -9.83 -8.35
CA CYS A 333 3.35 -8.53 -8.85
C CYS A 333 4.52 -8.01 -8.00
N HIS A 334 4.44 -8.20 -6.68
CA HIS A 334 5.46 -7.79 -5.74
C HIS A 334 6.77 -8.56 -5.94
N GLU A 335 6.72 -9.89 -6.07
CA GLU A 335 7.91 -10.71 -6.33
C GLU A 335 8.50 -10.47 -7.72
N ALA A 336 7.66 -10.25 -8.75
CA ALA A 336 8.14 -9.85 -10.06
C ALA A 336 8.86 -8.49 -10.01
N ALA A 337 8.33 -7.51 -9.28
CA ALA A 337 8.97 -6.20 -9.12
C ALA A 337 10.33 -6.30 -8.41
N LYS A 338 10.46 -7.14 -7.37
CA LYS A 338 11.77 -7.46 -6.76
C LYS A 338 12.73 -8.02 -7.80
N PHE A 339 12.32 -9.07 -8.51
CA PHE A 339 13.19 -9.73 -9.47
C PHE A 339 13.64 -8.75 -10.58
N ILE A 340 12.71 -7.95 -11.11
CA ILE A 340 13.01 -6.94 -12.13
C ILE A 340 13.98 -5.88 -11.60
N SER A 341 13.84 -5.44 -10.34
CA SER A 341 14.75 -4.44 -9.75
C SER A 341 16.19 -4.97 -9.65
N LYS A 342 16.36 -6.25 -9.26
CA LYS A 342 17.64 -6.96 -9.26
C LYS A 342 18.20 -7.09 -10.67
N MET A 343 17.40 -7.64 -11.58
CA MET A 343 17.80 -7.94 -12.95
C MET A 343 18.23 -6.69 -13.73
N CYS A 344 17.51 -5.57 -13.54
CA CYS A 344 17.78 -4.34 -14.28
C CYS A 344 18.75 -3.40 -13.54
N GLY A 345 19.07 -3.65 -12.27
CA GLY A 345 19.82 -2.73 -11.43
C GLY A 345 19.14 -1.36 -11.30
N ARG A 346 17.80 -1.33 -11.21
CA ARG A 346 17.00 -0.10 -11.20
C ARG A 346 16.01 -0.08 -10.05
N GLU A 347 15.94 1.07 -9.37
CA GLU A 347 14.92 1.34 -8.37
C GLU A 347 13.51 1.36 -9.01
N ILE A 348 12.58 0.61 -8.42
CA ILE A 348 11.15 0.66 -8.74
C ILE A 348 10.41 1.17 -7.52
N ILE A 349 9.69 2.28 -7.68
CA ILE A 349 8.83 2.87 -6.67
C ILE A 349 7.39 2.55 -7.08
N LEU A 350 6.78 1.59 -6.40
CA LEU A 350 5.41 1.16 -6.65
C LEU A 350 4.52 1.62 -5.51
N ARG A 351 3.57 2.49 -5.80
CA ARG A 351 2.53 2.90 -4.85
C ARG A 351 1.32 2.01 -5.02
N ASP A 352 0.80 1.48 -3.92
CA ASP A 352 -0.51 0.83 -3.87
C ASP A 352 -1.53 1.68 -3.10
N SER A 353 -2.71 1.13 -2.82
CA SER A 353 -3.76 1.87 -2.09
C SER A 353 -3.35 2.32 -0.69
N ASN A 354 -2.34 1.68 -0.10
CA ASN A 354 -1.99 1.85 1.31
C ASN A 354 -0.60 2.44 1.50
N ARG A 355 0.40 2.09 0.67
CA ARG A 355 1.81 2.43 0.91
C ARG A 355 2.64 2.48 -0.38
N PHE A 356 3.90 2.86 -0.21
CA PHE A 356 4.95 2.68 -1.20
C PHE A 356 5.78 1.43 -0.92
N HIS A 357 6.13 0.77 -2.01
CA HIS A 357 7.09 -0.31 -2.11
C HIS A 357 8.28 0.22 -2.91
N HIS A 358 9.43 0.30 -2.26
CA HIS A 358 10.69 0.67 -2.91
C HIS A 358 11.46 -0.62 -3.15
N PHE A 359 11.56 -1.01 -4.42
CA PHE A 359 12.29 -2.21 -4.84
C PHE A 359 13.67 -1.83 -5.34
N GLU A 360 14.69 -2.41 -4.72
CA GLU A 360 16.09 -2.17 -5.05
C GLU A 360 16.87 -3.46 -4.79
N GLU A 361 17.68 -3.89 -5.77
CA GLU A 361 18.51 -5.10 -5.67
C GLU A 361 17.74 -6.36 -5.22
N GLY A 362 16.50 -6.54 -5.67
CA GLY A 362 15.69 -7.71 -5.28
C GLY A 362 15.04 -7.63 -3.90
N ARG A 363 15.23 -6.53 -3.17
CA ARG A 363 14.62 -6.28 -1.86
C ARG A 363 13.50 -5.26 -1.97
N CYS A 364 12.56 -5.28 -1.03
CA CYS A 364 11.50 -4.29 -0.93
C CYS A 364 11.54 -3.60 0.44
N SER A 365 11.32 -2.29 0.48
CA SER A 365 11.25 -1.50 1.72
C SER A 365 10.18 -1.98 2.71
N CYS A 366 9.17 -2.74 2.27
CA CYS A 366 8.15 -3.28 3.15
C CYS A 366 8.66 -4.39 4.09
N ARG A 367 9.79 -5.04 3.78
CA ARG A 367 10.37 -6.14 4.57
C ARG A 367 9.39 -7.29 4.88
N GLY A 368 8.37 -7.49 4.04
CA GLY A 368 7.33 -8.49 4.23
C GLY A 368 6.09 -8.01 5.00
N TYR A 369 6.11 -6.78 5.52
CA TYR A 369 4.98 -6.16 6.22
C TYR A 369 4.09 -5.36 5.24
N TRP A 370 3.38 -6.01 4.33
CA TRP A 370 2.57 -5.26 3.34
C TRP A 370 1.29 -5.96 2.94
#